data_AF-A0A0N0MM90-F1
#
_entry.id   AF-A0A0N0MM90-F1
#
_cell.length_a   1.000
_cell.length_b   1.000
_cell.length_c   1.000
_cell.angle_alpha   90.00
_cell.angle_beta   90.00
_cell.angle_gamma   90.00
#
_symmetry.space_group_name_H-M   'P 1'
#
loop_
_entity.id
_entity.type
_entity.pdbx_description
1 polymer ?
#
loop_
_entity_poly.entity_id
_entity_poly.type
_entity_poly.pdbx_seq_one_letter_code
_entity_poly.pdbx_strand_id
1 'polypeptide(L)'
;MLEELLRAEAQALHRTYETHDTADFLRRLAVRLAQEAARPPRVARAVMTPDSQRPQAASASSPIPGHPAASRPRTRRGPRRRPAPILTQDPATTPAALLEHVQRLCDLVLRSNDIDSLADFAADYDPRGARTFACLLYTLNRRESALYWWRFAAGGDAQRAAHLLAAHHAAVGINPDARLWRAQARMLGFTCDRHLPQPVRPSTHLAEGFARAMPWGSVLNTFIKTDYLPRELANR
;
A
#
# COMPACT_ATOMS: atom_id res chain seq x y z
N MET A 1 -34.96 0.31 -2.33
CA MET A 1 -34.49 1.09 -3.49
C MET A 1 -32.97 1.13 -3.64
N LEU A 2 -32.18 1.81 -2.79
CA LEU A 2 -30.71 1.85 -2.95
C LEU A 2 -30.04 0.47 -2.74
N GLU A 3 -30.46 -0.28 -1.72
CA GLU A 3 -29.91 -1.62 -1.50
C GLU A 3 -30.22 -2.62 -2.61
N GLU A 4 -31.38 -2.50 -3.26
CA GLU A 4 -31.77 -3.36 -4.38
C GLU A 4 -30.94 -3.03 -5.62
N LEU A 5 -30.65 -1.76 -5.85
CA LEU A 5 -29.81 -1.29 -6.95
C LEU A 5 -28.36 -1.77 -6.77
N LEU A 6 -27.83 -1.67 -5.55
CA LEU A 6 -26.50 -2.19 -5.22
C LEU A 6 -26.41 -3.72 -5.32
N ARG A 7 -27.46 -4.46 -4.91
CA ARG A 7 -27.51 -5.92 -5.11
C ARG A 7 -27.55 -6.29 -6.59
N ALA A 8 -28.31 -5.57 -7.41
CA ALA A 8 -28.40 -5.81 -8.85
C ALA A 8 -27.05 -5.55 -9.55
N GLU A 9 -26.34 -4.49 -9.16
CA GLU A 9 -25.03 -4.16 -9.69
C GLU A 9 -23.96 -5.18 -9.29
N ALA A 10 -23.96 -5.62 -8.03
CA ALA A 10 -23.05 -6.68 -7.56
C ALA A 10 -23.28 -8.01 -8.29
N GLN A 11 -24.53 -8.37 -8.59
CA GLN A 11 -24.86 -9.57 -9.36
C GLN A 11 -24.42 -9.44 -10.83
N ALA A 12 -24.52 -8.25 -11.42
CA ALA A 12 -24.02 -8.01 -12.77
C ALA A 12 -22.48 -8.15 -12.83
N LEU A 13 -21.77 -7.62 -11.84
CA LEU A 13 -20.32 -7.80 -11.72
C LEU A 13 -19.97 -9.28 -11.52
N HIS A 14 -20.66 -9.97 -10.62
CA HIS A 14 -20.41 -11.39 -10.36
C HIS A 14 -20.52 -12.25 -11.63
N ARG A 15 -21.60 -12.11 -12.40
CA ARG A 15 -21.77 -12.81 -13.69
C ARG A 15 -20.68 -12.47 -14.71
N THR A 16 -20.20 -11.22 -14.70
CA THR A 16 -19.12 -10.77 -15.59
C THR A 16 -17.80 -11.48 -15.26
N TYR A 17 -17.55 -11.76 -13.98
CA TYR A 17 -16.29 -12.36 -13.51
C TYR A 17 -16.38 -13.88 -13.28
N GLU A 18 -17.58 -14.46 -13.17
CA GLU A 18 -17.79 -15.92 -13.03
C GLU A 18 -17.23 -16.71 -14.22
N THR A 19 -17.17 -16.11 -15.41
CA THR A 19 -16.62 -16.74 -16.62
C THR A 19 -15.13 -16.46 -16.82
N HIS A 20 -14.51 -15.67 -15.94
CA HIS A 20 -13.11 -15.28 -16.08
C HIS A 20 -12.18 -16.32 -15.42
N ASP A 21 -11.56 -17.17 -16.24
CA ASP A 21 -10.50 -18.08 -15.78
C ASP A 21 -9.24 -17.28 -15.41
N THR A 22 -9.13 -16.97 -14.13
CA THR A 22 -7.99 -16.26 -13.54
C THR A 22 -6.67 -17.01 -13.72
N ALA A 23 -6.70 -18.36 -13.74
CA ALA A 23 -5.51 -19.17 -13.94
C ALA A 23 -5.00 -19.06 -15.39
N ASP A 24 -5.90 -19.06 -16.37
CA ASP A 24 -5.53 -18.85 -17.78
C ASP A 24 -5.02 -17.42 -18.03
N PHE A 25 -5.61 -16.41 -17.41
CA PHE A 25 -5.10 -15.04 -17.46
C PHE A 25 -3.68 -14.94 -16.88
N LEU A 26 -3.43 -15.49 -15.69
CA LEU A 26 -2.11 -15.47 -15.05
C LEU A 26 -1.07 -16.23 -15.87
N ARG A 27 -1.43 -17.37 -16.49
CA ARG A 27 -0.56 -18.10 -17.43
C ARG A 27 -0.18 -17.22 -18.63
N ARG A 28 -1.15 -16.57 -19.26
CA ARG A 28 -0.90 -15.66 -20.40
C ARG A 28 -0.05 -14.46 -20.01
N LEU A 29 -0.24 -13.92 -18.81
CA LEU A 29 0.56 -12.81 -18.28
C LEU A 29 2.02 -13.24 -18.02
N ALA A 30 2.23 -14.39 -17.38
CA ALA A 30 3.56 -14.93 -17.12
C ALA A 30 4.35 -15.18 -18.42
N VAL A 31 3.70 -15.73 -19.45
CA VAL A 31 4.31 -15.92 -20.78
C VAL A 31 4.74 -14.58 -21.38
N ARG A 32 3.90 -13.54 -21.28
CA ARG A 32 4.20 -12.21 -21.83
C ARG A 32 5.38 -11.54 -21.14
N LEU A 33 5.44 -11.64 -19.80
CA LEU A 33 6.56 -11.13 -19.01
C LEU A 33 7.87 -11.86 -19.32
N ALA A 34 7.82 -13.18 -19.50
CA ALA A 34 8.99 -13.96 -19.91
C ALA A 34 9.48 -13.58 -21.31
N GLN A 35 8.57 -13.33 -22.25
CA GLN A 35 8.90 -12.86 -23.60
C GLN A 35 9.48 -11.44 -23.60
N GLU A 36 9.00 -10.55 -22.74
CA GLU A 36 9.57 -9.21 -22.57
C GLU A 36 10.95 -9.26 -21.92
N ALA A 37 11.15 -10.11 -20.91
CA ALA A 37 12.45 -10.31 -20.27
C ALA A 37 13.49 -10.92 -21.22
N ALA A 38 13.06 -11.71 -22.20
CA ALA A 38 13.93 -12.27 -23.23
C ALA A 38 14.31 -11.27 -24.34
N ARG A 39 13.68 -10.09 -24.40
CA ARG A 39 14.07 -9.05 -25.36
C ARG A 39 15.32 -8.33 -24.85
N PRO A 40 16.36 -8.16 -25.70
CA PRO A 40 17.53 -7.37 -25.31
C PRO A 40 17.11 -5.92 -25.07
N PRO A 41 17.70 -5.23 -24.07
CA PRO A 41 17.36 -3.85 -23.75
C PRO A 41 17.66 -2.96 -24.96
N ARG A 42 16.64 -2.25 -25.46
CA ARG A 42 16.84 -1.20 -26.47
C ARG A 42 17.59 -0.06 -25.82
N VAL A 43 18.91 -0.01 -26.04
CA VAL A 43 19.73 1.18 -25.75
C VAL A 43 19.25 2.29 -26.67
N ALA A 44 18.40 3.18 -26.14
CA ALA A 44 18.05 4.43 -26.81
C ALA A 44 19.29 5.33 -26.78
N ARG A 45 20.10 5.25 -27.84
CA ARG A 45 21.20 6.18 -28.07
C ARG A 45 20.58 7.55 -28.37
N ALA A 46 20.61 8.44 -27.39
CA ALA A 46 20.28 9.84 -27.59
C ALA A 46 21.24 10.41 -28.66
N VAL A 47 20.72 10.66 -29.86
CA VAL A 47 21.44 11.41 -30.89
C VAL A 47 21.37 12.88 -30.47
N MET A 48 22.48 13.41 -29.97
CA MET A 48 22.70 14.84 -29.81
C MET A 48 22.72 15.50 -31.19
N THR A 49 21.75 16.36 -31.47
CA THR A 49 21.86 17.38 -32.52
C THR A 49 22.38 18.68 -31.88
N PRO A 50 23.49 19.27 -32.34
CA PRO A 50 23.97 20.53 -31.81
C PRO A 50 23.21 21.72 -32.45
N ASP A 51 22.68 22.54 -31.54
CA ASP A 51 22.74 24.00 -31.46
C ASP A 51 22.57 24.85 -32.74
N SER A 52 21.55 25.72 -32.70
CA SER A 52 21.50 27.00 -33.40
C SER A 52 20.64 27.98 -32.58
N GLN A 53 21.28 28.59 -31.58
CA GLN A 53 21.24 30.02 -31.24
C GLN A 53 19.91 30.82 -31.38
N ARG A 54 19.36 31.16 -30.21
CA ARG A 54 18.89 32.50 -29.70
C ARG A 54 18.77 33.67 -30.71
N PRO A 55 17.83 34.64 -30.51
CA PRO A 55 17.83 35.45 -29.27
C PRO A 55 16.48 35.89 -28.69
N GLN A 56 16.58 36.38 -27.46
CA GLN A 56 15.57 37.00 -26.61
C GLN A 56 15.20 38.42 -27.10
N ALA A 57 13.94 38.80 -26.99
CA ALA A 57 13.45 40.17 -26.78
C ALA A 57 11.96 40.07 -26.42
N ALA A 58 11.53 40.45 -25.23
CA ALA A 58 11.17 41.81 -24.83
C ALA A 58 9.66 41.88 -24.59
N SER A 59 9.34 42.24 -23.35
CA SER A 59 8.07 42.76 -22.88
C SER A 59 7.49 43.83 -23.81
N ALA A 60 6.22 43.65 -24.20
CA ALA A 60 5.36 44.73 -24.68
C ALA A 60 3.91 44.43 -24.33
N SER A 61 3.41 45.14 -23.32
CA SER A 61 2.00 45.35 -23.00
C SER A 61 1.35 46.32 -23.98
N SER A 62 0.10 46.05 -24.40
CA SER A 62 -1.02 47.01 -24.67
C SER A 62 -2.17 46.31 -25.42
N PRO A 63 -3.36 46.92 -25.62
CA PRO A 63 -4.38 47.27 -24.64
C PRO A 63 -5.77 46.69 -25.00
N ILE A 64 -6.73 46.82 -24.08
CA ILE A 64 -8.13 46.40 -24.20
C ILE A 64 -8.95 47.40 -25.04
N PRO A 65 -9.90 46.98 -25.90
CA PRO A 65 -11.05 47.79 -26.28
C PRO A 65 -12.25 47.49 -25.38
N GLY A 66 -12.82 48.56 -24.79
CA GLY A 66 -13.78 48.51 -23.71
C GLY A 66 -15.22 48.16 -24.11
N HIS A 67 -15.94 47.59 -23.13
CA HIS A 67 -17.40 47.62 -23.06
C HIS A 67 -17.83 48.36 -21.79
N PRO A 68 -18.81 49.29 -21.87
CA PRO A 68 -19.32 49.97 -20.69
C PRO A 68 -20.38 49.09 -20.03
N ALA A 69 -20.17 48.69 -18.77
CA ALA A 69 -21.20 48.04 -17.97
C ALA A 69 -21.22 48.61 -16.55
N ALA A 70 -22.15 49.54 -16.37
CA ALA A 70 -22.88 49.86 -15.15
C ALA A 70 -22.21 49.55 -13.79
N SER A 71 -21.79 50.62 -13.11
CA SER A 71 -21.42 50.65 -11.71
C SER A 71 -22.62 50.37 -10.80
N ARG A 72 -22.78 49.11 -10.38
CA ARG A 72 -23.55 48.77 -9.16
C ARG A 72 -22.62 48.79 -7.95
N PRO A 73 -22.97 49.46 -6.83
CA PRO A 73 -22.13 49.46 -5.64
C PRO A 73 -22.15 48.07 -4.99
N ARG A 74 -21.11 47.27 -5.22
CA ARG A 74 -20.84 46.06 -4.45
C ARG A 74 -20.31 46.49 -3.08
N THR A 75 -21.15 46.39 -2.07
CA THR A 75 -20.73 46.46 -0.66
C THR A 75 -19.65 45.39 -0.44
N ARG A 76 -18.41 45.83 -0.24
CA ARG A 76 -17.25 45.00 0.12
C ARG A 76 -17.50 44.42 1.51
N ARG A 77 -18.10 43.23 1.59
CA ARG A 77 -17.99 42.39 2.78
C ARG A 77 -16.54 41.92 2.85
N GLY A 78 -15.80 42.39 3.86
CA GLY A 78 -14.42 41.98 4.10
C GLY A 78 -14.28 40.46 4.21
N PRO A 79 -13.09 39.90 3.92
CA PRO A 79 -12.87 38.48 4.02
C PRO A 79 -13.04 38.08 5.48
N ARG A 80 -14.11 37.36 5.80
CA ARG A 80 -14.21 36.64 7.08
C ARG A 80 -13.04 35.65 7.10
N ARG A 81 -11.99 35.97 7.85
CA ARG A 81 -10.97 35.00 8.23
C ARG A 81 -11.70 33.84 8.89
N ARG A 82 -11.88 32.73 8.17
CA ARG A 82 -12.21 31.45 8.80
C ARG A 82 -11.08 31.21 9.82
N PRO A 83 -11.40 30.96 11.10
CA PRO A 83 -10.41 30.42 12.01
C PRO A 83 -9.82 29.18 11.35
N ALA A 84 -8.49 29.13 11.19
CA ALA A 84 -7.83 27.89 10.82
C ALA A 84 -8.25 26.85 11.87
N PRO A 85 -8.78 25.68 11.48
CA PRO A 85 -9.05 24.65 12.46
C PRO A 85 -7.71 24.30 13.10
N ILE A 86 -7.58 24.63 14.39
CA ILE A 86 -6.53 24.10 15.22
C ILE A 86 -6.88 22.62 15.34
N LEU A 87 -6.41 21.81 14.39
CA LEU A 87 -6.30 20.38 14.57
C LEU A 87 -5.25 20.22 15.67
N THR A 88 -5.67 20.30 16.92
CA THR A 88 -4.94 19.68 18.03
C THR A 88 -4.81 18.22 17.65
N GLN A 89 -3.69 17.87 17.03
CA GLN A 89 -3.32 16.48 16.81
C GLN A 89 -3.26 15.84 18.18
N ASP A 90 -4.21 14.94 18.44
CA ASP A 90 -4.13 14.02 19.56
C ASP A 90 -2.74 13.34 19.50
N PRO A 91 -1.94 13.36 20.57
CA PRO A 91 -0.63 12.71 20.60
C PRO A 91 -0.69 11.22 20.19
N ALA A 92 -1.83 10.55 20.41
CA ALA A 92 -2.08 9.18 19.97
C ALA A 92 -2.21 9.03 18.43
N THR A 93 -2.35 10.13 17.69
CA THR A 93 -2.49 10.17 16.22
C THR A 93 -1.24 10.73 15.54
N THR A 94 -0.11 10.83 16.27
CA THR A 94 1.16 11.17 15.62
C THR A 94 1.58 10.06 14.66
N PRO A 95 2.24 10.39 13.53
CA PRO A 95 2.83 9.42 12.62
C PRO A 95 3.67 8.34 13.32
N ALA A 96 4.50 8.75 14.27
CA ALA A 96 5.36 7.84 15.03
C ALA A 96 4.56 6.85 15.89
N ALA A 97 3.54 7.34 16.63
CA ALA A 97 2.68 6.48 17.45
C ALA A 97 1.91 5.45 16.61
N LEU A 98 1.46 5.83 15.41
CA LEU A 98 0.77 4.91 14.49
C LEU A 98 1.72 3.83 13.93
N LEU A 99 2.96 4.19 13.57
CA LEU A 99 3.95 3.19 13.15
C LEU A 99 4.31 2.24 14.30
N GLU A 100 4.47 2.76 15.51
CA GLU A 100 4.72 1.94 16.71
C GLU A 100 3.54 1.00 16.99
N HIS A 101 2.31 1.48 16.85
CA HIS A 101 1.11 0.66 16.97
C HIS A 101 1.09 -0.48 15.95
N VAL A 102 1.40 -0.21 14.68
CA VAL A 102 1.52 -1.24 13.64
C VAL A 102 2.61 -2.24 14.00
N GLN A 103 3.79 -1.77 14.42
CA GLN A 103 4.91 -2.63 14.85
C GLN A 103 4.48 -3.56 15.99
N ARG A 104 3.80 -3.01 17.00
CA ARG A 104 3.29 -3.75 18.16
C ARG A 104 2.26 -4.80 17.75
N LEU A 105 1.34 -4.47 16.85
CA LEU A 105 0.38 -5.44 16.34
C LEU A 105 1.06 -6.56 15.54
N CYS A 106 2.08 -6.24 14.74
CA CYS A 106 2.86 -7.26 14.03
C CYS A 106 3.53 -8.22 15.00
N ASP A 107 4.17 -7.70 16.05
CA ASP A 107 4.79 -8.51 17.09
C ASP A 107 3.76 -9.39 17.82
N LEU A 108 2.57 -8.86 18.16
CA LEU A 108 1.49 -9.66 18.75
C LEU A 108 1.01 -10.79 17.84
N VAL A 109 0.86 -10.53 16.53
CA VAL A 109 0.51 -11.58 15.55
C VAL A 109 1.56 -12.68 15.51
N LEU A 110 2.84 -12.32 15.59
CA LEU A 110 3.93 -13.30 15.55
C LEU A 110 4.07 -14.09 16.87
N ARG A 111 3.52 -13.59 17.98
CA ARG A 111 3.45 -14.30 19.28
C ARG A 111 2.15 -15.08 19.47
N SER A 112 1.16 -14.92 18.61
CA SER A 112 -0.11 -15.65 18.68
C SER A 112 -0.02 -16.98 17.93
N ASN A 113 -1.09 -17.78 18.01
CA ASN A 113 -1.25 -18.98 17.18
C ASN A 113 -1.42 -18.66 15.68
N ASP A 114 -1.51 -17.38 15.30
CA ASP A 114 -1.53 -17.00 13.89
C ASP A 114 -0.20 -17.35 13.19
N ILE A 115 0.90 -17.56 13.94
CA ILE A 115 2.17 -18.02 13.37
C ILE A 115 2.04 -19.37 12.64
N ASP A 116 1.13 -20.23 13.09
CA ASP A 116 0.95 -21.57 12.51
C ASP A 116 0.27 -21.49 11.12
N SER A 117 -0.46 -20.40 10.83
CA SER A 117 -1.03 -20.15 9.50
C SER A 117 0.01 -19.92 8.39
N LEU A 118 1.29 -19.75 8.74
CA LEU A 118 2.36 -19.69 7.74
C LEU A 118 2.49 -21.00 6.95
N ALA A 119 2.19 -22.15 7.57
CA ALA A 119 2.19 -23.43 6.87
C ALA A 119 1.09 -23.48 5.79
N ASP A 120 -0.12 -23.02 6.14
CA ASP A 120 -1.25 -22.93 5.21
C ASP A 120 -0.97 -21.95 4.07
N PHE A 121 -0.27 -20.84 4.35
CA PHE A 121 0.17 -19.92 3.31
C PHE A 121 1.21 -20.53 2.37
N ALA A 122 2.15 -21.32 2.90
CA ALA A 122 3.14 -22.00 2.07
C ALA A 122 2.52 -23.08 1.18
N ALA A 123 1.44 -23.73 1.64
CA ALA A 123 0.71 -24.73 0.87
C ALA A 123 -0.21 -24.10 -0.20
N ASP A 124 -1.10 -23.19 0.23
CA ASP A 124 -2.27 -22.80 -0.55
C ASP A 124 -2.48 -21.28 -0.66
N TYR A 125 -1.47 -20.47 -0.31
CA TYR A 125 -1.58 -19.01 -0.27
C TYR A 125 -2.72 -18.50 0.62
N ASP A 126 -2.98 -19.17 1.74
CA ASP A 126 -4.00 -18.75 2.72
C ASP A 126 -3.88 -17.26 3.10
N PRO A 127 -4.97 -16.47 3.04
CA PRO A 127 -4.96 -15.04 3.37
C PRO A 127 -4.53 -14.71 4.81
N ARG A 128 -4.82 -15.58 5.79
CA ARG A 128 -4.41 -15.35 7.19
C ARG A 128 -2.91 -15.56 7.35
N GLY A 129 -2.37 -16.59 6.73
CA GLY A 129 -0.93 -16.84 6.67
C GLY A 129 -0.18 -15.76 5.89
N ALA A 130 -0.74 -15.26 4.78
CA ALA A 130 -0.18 -14.13 4.03
C ALA A 130 -0.10 -12.86 4.91
N ARG A 131 -1.12 -12.59 5.73
CA ARG A 131 -1.09 -11.49 6.72
C ARG A 131 0.01 -11.70 7.76
N THR A 132 0.16 -12.92 8.28
CA THR A 132 1.20 -13.24 9.26
C THR A 132 2.60 -13.11 8.66
N PHE A 133 2.78 -13.56 7.41
CA PHE A 133 4.01 -13.39 6.65
C PHE A 133 4.33 -11.90 6.42
N ALA A 134 3.32 -11.09 6.09
CA ALA A 134 3.48 -9.65 5.99
C ALA A 134 3.90 -9.01 7.33
N CYS A 135 3.36 -9.45 8.47
CA CYS A 135 3.82 -8.99 9.79
C CYS A 135 5.29 -9.32 10.03
N LEU A 136 5.74 -10.52 9.65
CA LEU A 136 7.16 -10.90 9.71
C LEU A 136 8.02 -9.96 8.86
N LEU A 137 7.65 -9.76 7.59
CA LEU A 137 8.35 -8.85 6.69
C LEU A 137 8.41 -7.41 7.22
N TYR A 138 7.31 -6.94 7.83
CA TYR A 138 7.25 -5.61 8.44
C TYR A 138 8.25 -5.47 9.59
N THR A 139 8.37 -6.49 10.47
CA THR A 139 9.38 -6.50 11.54
C THR A 139 10.82 -6.55 11.02
N LEU A 140 11.04 -7.16 9.84
CA LEU A 140 12.32 -7.16 9.12
C LEU A 140 12.55 -5.88 8.30
N ASN A 141 11.72 -4.85 8.48
CA ASN A 141 11.75 -3.57 7.79
C ASN A 141 11.58 -3.67 6.26
N ARG A 142 11.01 -4.76 5.75
CA ARG A 142 10.63 -4.96 4.33
C ARG A 142 9.24 -4.39 4.07
N ARG A 143 9.11 -3.07 4.21
CA ARG A 143 7.81 -2.37 4.25
C ARG A 143 7.01 -2.57 2.97
N GLU A 144 7.61 -2.36 1.79
CA GLU A 144 6.91 -2.51 0.52
C GLU A 144 6.39 -3.94 0.31
N SER A 145 7.21 -4.94 0.61
CA SER A 145 6.81 -6.35 0.54
C SER A 145 5.70 -6.69 1.55
N ALA A 146 5.80 -6.17 2.78
CA ALA A 146 4.75 -6.35 3.78
C ALA A 146 3.42 -5.73 3.33
N LEU A 147 3.45 -4.52 2.77
CA LEU A 147 2.26 -3.86 2.26
C LEU A 147 1.62 -4.63 1.10
N TYR A 148 2.44 -5.20 0.19
CA TYR A 148 1.93 -6.06 -0.87
C TYR A 148 1.14 -7.25 -0.30
N TRP A 149 1.72 -7.99 0.65
CA TRP A 149 1.09 -9.16 1.23
C TRP A 149 -0.12 -8.84 2.11
N TRP A 150 -0.13 -7.68 2.79
CA TRP A 150 -1.35 -7.21 3.46
C TRP A 150 -2.46 -6.87 2.48
N ARG A 151 -2.16 -6.32 1.29
CA ARG A 151 -3.18 -6.05 0.27
C ARG A 151 -3.77 -7.34 -0.27
N PHE A 152 -2.93 -8.34 -0.52
CA PHE A 152 -3.37 -9.70 -0.87
C PHE A 152 -4.30 -10.26 0.21
N ALA A 153 -3.86 -10.27 1.47
CA ALA A 153 -4.63 -10.81 2.59
C ALA A 153 -5.96 -10.07 2.83
N ALA A 154 -5.97 -8.75 2.66
CA ALA A 154 -7.18 -7.94 2.80
C ALA A 154 -8.23 -8.23 1.71
N GLY A 155 -7.83 -8.78 0.57
CA GLY A 155 -8.73 -9.29 -0.47
C GLY A 155 -9.36 -10.65 -0.15
N GLY A 156 -8.72 -11.46 0.71
CA GLY A 156 -9.20 -12.76 1.16
C GLY A 156 -9.77 -12.76 2.58
N ASP A 157 -10.53 -11.72 2.93
CA ASP A 157 -11.25 -11.57 4.20
C ASP A 157 -10.40 -11.48 5.49
N ALA A 158 -9.11 -11.16 5.39
CA ALA A 158 -8.33 -10.85 6.58
C ALA A 158 -8.59 -9.41 7.07
N GLN A 159 -9.62 -9.23 7.92
CA GLN A 159 -10.00 -7.95 8.54
C GLN A 159 -8.81 -7.17 9.09
N ARG A 160 -7.93 -7.89 9.81
CA ARG A 160 -6.71 -7.35 10.41
C ARG A 160 -5.73 -6.78 9.39
N ALA A 161 -5.61 -7.37 8.21
CA ALA A 161 -4.70 -6.90 7.16
C ALA A 161 -5.15 -5.52 6.65
N ALA A 162 -6.46 -5.33 6.43
CA ALA A 162 -7.02 -4.03 6.06
C ALA A 162 -6.80 -2.99 7.17
N HIS A 163 -6.93 -3.37 8.45
CA HIS A 163 -6.64 -2.46 9.56
C HIS A 163 -5.16 -2.06 9.64
N LEU A 164 -4.23 -3.01 9.47
CA LEU A 164 -2.79 -2.73 9.45
C LEU A 164 -2.41 -1.78 8.31
N LEU A 165 -2.97 -1.98 7.11
CA LEU A 165 -2.82 -1.05 5.99
C LEU A 165 -3.34 0.35 6.31
N ALA A 166 -4.54 0.44 6.88
CA ALA A 166 -5.14 1.69 7.30
C ALA A 166 -4.26 2.47 8.29
N ALA A 167 -3.74 1.80 9.31
CA ALA A 167 -2.87 2.39 10.32
C ALA A 167 -1.53 2.83 9.72
N HIS A 168 -0.91 1.99 8.88
CA HIS A 168 0.35 2.32 8.20
C HIS A 168 0.19 3.53 7.27
N HIS A 169 -0.81 3.51 6.38
CA HIS A 169 -1.05 4.61 5.44
C HIS A 169 -1.41 5.92 6.16
N ALA A 170 -2.08 5.85 7.31
CA ALA A 170 -2.34 7.03 8.15
C ALA A 170 -1.08 7.61 8.79
N ALA A 171 -0.10 6.76 9.07
CA ALA A 171 1.18 7.16 9.64
C ALA A 171 2.09 7.82 8.60
N VAL A 172 2.09 7.31 7.36
CA VAL A 172 2.96 7.81 6.28
C VAL A 172 2.48 9.16 5.71
N GLY A 173 1.23 9.56 5.98
CA GLY A 173 0.74 10.92 5.70
C GLY A 173 -0.76 11.00 5.45
N ILE A 174 -1.21 12.13 4.87
CA ILE A 174 -2.60 12.29 4.41
C ILE A 174 -2.78 11.47 3.14
N ASN A 175 -2.99 10.17 3.30
CA ASN A 175 -3.16 9.25 2.19
C ASN A 175 -4.65 8.86 2.04
N PRO A 176 -5.28 9.04 0.86
CA PRO A 176 -6.63 8.52 0.60
C PRO A 176 -6.74 7.01 0.87
N ASP A 177 -5.67 6.24 0.68
CA ASP A 177 -5.58 4.82 0.99
C ASP A 177 -5.90 4.55 2.46
N ALA A 178 -5.49 5.43 3.38
CA ALA A 178 -5.77 5.27 4.80
C ALA A 178 -7.27 5.36 5.11
N ARG A 179 -8.06 6.06 4.29
CA ARG A 179 -9.53 6.08 4.43
C ARG A 179 -10.15 4.87 3.77
N LEU A 180 -9.67 4.50 2.59
CA LEU A 180 -10.12 3.32 1.85
C LEU A 180 -9.95 2.04 2.69
N TRP A 181 -8.77 1.79 3.22
CA TRP A 181 -8.49 0.60 4.02
C TRP A 181 -9.22 0.60 5.35
N ARG A 182 -9.49 1.77 5.95
CA ARG A 182 -10.36 1.86 7.14
C ARG A 182 -11.80 1.49 6.81
N ALA A 183 -12.31 1.93 5.66
CA ALA A 183 -13.64 1.54 5.20
C ALA A 183 -13.69 0.03 4.93
N GLN A 184 -12.69 -0.51 4.23
CA GLN A 184 -12.56 -1.95 3.98
C GLN A 184 -12.54 -2.76 5.28
N ALA A 185 -11.70 -2.38 6.26
CA ALA A 185 -11.63 -3.05 7.56
C ALA A 185 -13.00 -3.07 8.26
N ARG A 186 -13.73 -1.95 8.23
CA ARG A 186 -15.09 -1.86 8.79
C ARG A 186 -16.09 -2.75 8.06
N MET A 187 -16.06 -2.75 6.72
CA MET A 187 -16.94 -3.61 5.92
C MET A 187 -16.70 -5.09 6.18
N LEU A 188 -15.44 -5.49 6.40
CA LEU A 188 -15.09 -6.87 6.78
C LEU A 188 -15.41 -7.19 8.26
N GLY A 189 -15.93 -6.22 9.03
CA GLY A 189 -16.31 -6.41 10.44
C GLY A 189 -15.14 -6.35 11.42
N PHE A 190 -14.08 -5.60 11.10
CA PHE A 190 -12.97 -5.38 12.03
C PHE A 190 -13.43 -4.58 13.26
N THR A 191 -13.13 -5.12 14.44
CA THR A 191 -13.23 -4.46 15.74
C THR A 191 -11.99 -4.80 16.56
N CYS A 192 -11.40 -3.81 17.24
CA CYS A 192 -10.16 -4.04 17.99
C CYS A 192 -10.31 -5.16 19.03
N ASP A 193 -11.43 -5.20 19.75
CA ASP A 193 -11.65 -6.17 20.84
C ASP A 193 -11.73 -7.62 20.36
N ARG A 194 -12.31 -7.84 19.17
CA ARG A 194 -12.49 -9.19 18.63
C ARG A 194 -11.28 -9.68 17.85
N HIS A 195 -10.53 -8.75 17.26
CA HIS A 195 -9.51 -9.06 16.27
C HIS A 195 -8.09 -8.76 16.74
N LEU A 196 -7.88 -8.36 18.00
CA LEU A 196 -6.54 -8.28 18.56
C LEU A 196 -5.94 -9.70 18.67
N PRO A 197 -4.69 -9.93 18.22
CA PRO A 197 -4.04 -11.21 18.40
C PRO A 197 -3.78 -11.45 19.89
N GLN A 198 -4.12 -12.64 20.39
CA GLN A 198 -3.77 -13.04 21.74
C GLN A 198 -2.37 -13.66 21.73
N PRO A 199 -1.37 -13.05 22.40
CA PRO A 199 -0.04 -13.62 22.47
C PRO A 199 -0.07 -14.88 23.33
N VAL A 200 0.38 -16.00 22.77
CA VAL A 200 0.48 -17.30 23.46
C VAL A 200 1.96 -17.61 23.76
N ARG A 201 2.89 -16.94 23.08
CA ARG A 201 4.34 -17.13 23.21
C ARG A 201 5.01 -15.92 23.87
N PRO A 202 6.05 -16.13 24.70
CA PRO A 202 6.70 -15.04 25.45
C PRO A 202 7.55 -14.12 24.56
N SER A 203 8.07 -14.60 23.44
CA SER A 203 8.95 -13.83 22.53
C SER A 203 8.74 -14.18 21.07
N THR A 204 8.93 -13.21 20.18
CA THR A 204 9.00 -13.37 18.70
C THR A 204 10.36 -13.85 18.20
N HIS A 205 11.29 -14.18 19.10
CA HIS A 205 12.64 -14.60 18.71
C HIS A 205 12.53 -15.84 17.82
N LEU A 206 12.93 -15.73 16.54
CA LEU A 206 13.23 -16.88 15.69
C LEU A 206 14.09 -17.81 16.53
N ALA A 207 13.68 -19.08 16.70
CA ALA A 207 14.41 -20.01 17.55
C ALA A 207 15.92 -19.85 17.30
N GLU A 208 16.70 -19.60 18.34
CA GLU A 208 18.11 -19.18 18.23
C GLU A 208 18.94 -20.18 17.38
N GLY A 209 18.49 -21.43 17.29
CA GLY A 209 18.99 -22.47 16.39
C GLY A 209 18.67 -22.27 14.90
N PHE A 210 17.49 -21.74 14.55
CA PHE A 210 17.10 -21.42 13.17
C PHE A 210 17.91 -20.23 12.62
N ALA A 211 18.20 -19.25 13.47
CA ALA A 211 19.08 -18.12 13.16
C ALA A 211 20.57 -18.52 13.04
N ARG A 212 21.02 -19.56 13.76
CA ARG A 212 22.38 -20.12 13.67
C ARG A 212 22.59 -21.08 12.49
N ALA A 213 21.58 -21.87 12.13
CA ALA A 213 21.70 -22.92 11.12
C ALA A 213 21.88 -22.37 9.69
N MET A 214 21.63 -21.08 9.48
CA MET A 214 21.78 -20.47 8.18
C MET A 214 22.59 -19.17 8.28
N PRO A 215 23.49 -18.87 7.31
CA PRO A 215 24.38 -17.73 7.36
C PRO A 215 23.64 -16.43 7.00
N TRP A 216 22.77 -15.95 7.89
CA TRP A 216 21.85 -14.84 7.62
C TRP A 216 22.53 -13.48 7.81
N GLY A 217 23.71 -13.39 8.43
CA GLY A 217 24.34 -12.09 8.73
C GLY A 217 24.57 -11.18 7.52
N SER A 218 25.19 -11.68 6.45
CA SER A 218 25.41 -10.88 5.22
C SER A 218 24.26 -11.00 4.23
N VAL A 219 23.73 -12.21 4.02
CA VAL A 219 22.66 -12.49 3.03
C VAL A 219 21.34 -11.85 3.42
N LEU A 220 20.98 -11.83 4.72
CA LEU A 220 19.78 -11.15 5.20
C LEU A 220 19.96 -9.63 5.15
N ASN A 221 21.15 -9.10 5.47
CA ASN A 221 21.41 -7.66 5.36
C ASN A 221 21.34 -7.20 3.89
N THR A 222 21.83 -8.02 2.96
CA THR A 222 21.67 -7.81 1.51
C THR A 222 20.20 -7.91 1.12
N PHE A 223 19.50 -9.00 1.47
CA PHE A 223 18.06 -9.14 1.20
C PHE A 223 17.21 -8.04 1.84
N ILE A 224 17.61 -7.50 3.01
CA ILE A 224 16.95 -6.38 3.71
C ILE A 224 17.18 -5.05 2.98
N LYS A 225 18.34 -4.86 2.36
CA LYS A 225 18.71 -3.60 1.68
C LYS A 225 18.41 -3.57 0.19
N THR A 226 18.10 -4.71 -0.42
CA THR A 226 17.97 -4.83 -1.86
C THR A 226 16.51 -5.11 -2.26
N ASP A 227 15.98 -4.40 -3.25
CA ASP A 227 14.59 -4.56 -3.73
C ASP A 227 14.38 -5.81 -4.62
N TYR A 228 15.45 -6.57 -4.87
CA TYR A 228 15.40 -7.83 -5.63
C TYR A 228 15.95 -9.00 -4.80
N LEU A 229 15.37 -10.20 -4.99
CA LEU A 229 15.87 -11.44 -4.39
C LEU A 229 17.28 -11.74 -4.95
N PRO A 230 18.32 -11.82 -4.11
CA PRO A 230 19.66 -12.18 -4.56
C PRO A 230 19.66 -13.53 -5.29
N ARG A 231 20.32 -13.63 -6.45
CA ARG A 231 20.37 -14.87 -7.27
C ARG A 231 20.84 -16.10 -6.48
N GLU A 232 21.65 -15.90 -5.45
CA GLU A 232 22.16 -16.94 -4.56
C GLU A 232 21.06 -17.65 -3.75
N LEU A 233 19.93 -16.97 -3.49
CA LEU A 233 18.74 -17.53 -2.83
C LEU A 233 17.73 -18.11 -3.83
N ALA A 234 17.84 -17.78 -5.11
CA ALA A 234 16.93 -18.26 -6.15
C ALA A 234 17.29 -19.66 -6.69
N ASN A 235 18.50 -20.15 -6.39
CA ASN A 235 19.05 -21.39 -6.95
C ASN A 235 19.38 -22.45 -5.88
N ARG A 236 18.54 -22.62 -4.85
CA ARG A 236 18.62 -23.77 -3.93
C ARG A 236 17.38 -24.66 -4.02
#